data_AF-A0A6A8MX94-F1
#
_entry.id   AF-A0A6A8MX94-F1
#
_cell.length_a   1.000
_cell.length_b   1.000
_cell.length_c   1.000
_cell.angle_alpha   90.00
_cell.angle_beta   90.00
_cell.angle_gamma   90.00
#
_symmetry.space_group_name_H-M   'P 1'
#
loop_
_entity.id
_entity.type
_entity.pdbx_description
1 polymer ?
#
loop_
_entity_poly.entity_id
_entity_poly.type
_entity_poly.pdbx_seq_one_letter_code
_entity_poly.pdbx_strand_id
1 'polypeptide(L)' 'MDGVLEKSAVKRVKQALISNGLSTEITVLSESARSAAEAASALGIEVGQIASSIIFKLSDQKPLLVITSGRHRVDT' A
#
# COMPACT_ATOMS: atom_id res chain seq x y z
N MET A 1 12.50 7.56 13.93
CA MET A 1 11.53 6.64 13.28
C MET A 1 10.38 6.26 14.21
N ASP A 2 10.33 6.84 15.40
CA ASP A 2 9.27 6.58 16.37
C ASP A 2 7.96 7.28 15.97
N GLY A 3 6.87 6.52 15.97
CA GLY A 3 5.51 7.03 15.79
C GLY A 3 4.86 6.79 14.42
N VAL A 4 5.52 6.12 13.46
CA VAL A 4 4.85 5.77 12.18
C VAL A 4 3.62 4.89 12.42
N LEU A 5 3.74 3.88 13.28
CA LEU A 5 2.61 3.03 13.68
C LEU A 5 1.51 3.79 14.44
N GLU A 6 1.87 4.91 15.07
CA GLU A 6 0.92 5.74 15.80
C GLU A 6 0.10 6.68 14.91
N LYS A 7 0.49 6.83 13.63
CA LYS A 7 -0.24 7.65 12.67
C LYS A 7 -1.67 7.11 12.48
N SER A 8 -2.64 8.03 12.44
CA SER A 8 -4.05 7.68 12.29
C SER A 8 -4.35 6.82 11.07
N ALA A 9 -3.66 7.07 9.95
CA ALA A 9 -3.78 6.25 8.74
C ALA A 9 -3.36 4.79 8.96
N VAL A 10 -2.25 4.56 9.67
CA VAL A 10 -1.76 3.20 9.96
C VAL A 10 -2.70 2.49 10.93
N LYS A 11 -3.18 3.18 11.97
CA LYS A 11 -4.18 2.64 12.90
C LYS A 11 -5.48 2.22 12.20
N ARG A 12 -5.97 3.02 11.24
CA ARG A 12 -7.17 2.68 10.45
C ARG A 12 -6.97 1.40 9.65
N VAL A 13 -5.83 1.23 8.97
CA VAL A 13 -5.52 0.01 8.21
C VAL A 13 -5.39 -1.19 9.15
N LYS A 14 -4.66 -1.04 10.27
CA LYS A 14 -4.53 -2.10 11.28
C LYS A 14 -5.88 -2.57 11.79
N GLN A 15 -6.79 -1.64 12.09
CA GLN A 15 -8.13 -1.98 12.54
C GLN A 15 -8.94 -2.69 11.46
N ALA A 16 -8.86 -2.24 10.20
CA ALA A 16 -9.55 -2.88 9.09
C ALA A 16 -9.08 -4.33 8.88
N LEU A 17 -7.77 -4.60 8.99
CA LEU A 17 -7.21 -5.94 8.90
C LEU A 17 -7.76 -6.85 10.00
N ILE A 18 -7.73 -6.39 11.26
CA ILE A 18 -8.28 -7.11 12.41
C ILE A 18 -9.77 -7.40 12.24
N SER A 19 -10.55 -6.40 11.83
CA SER A 19 -12.00 -6.56 11.63
C SER A 19 -12.37 -7.51 10.49
N ASN A 20 -11.44 -7.79 9.56
CA ASN A 20 -11.61 -8.79 8.50
C ASN A 20 -10.96 -10.15 8.85
N GLY A 21 -10.49 -10.35 10.08
CA GLY A 21 -9.88 -11.62 10.51
C GLY A 21 -8.50 -11.89 9.91
N LEU A 22 -7.82 -10.87 9.38
CA LEU A 22 -6.49 -11.00 8.80
C LEU A 22 -5.41 -10.80 9.87
N SER A 23 -4.67 -11.85 10.16
CA SER A 23 -3.50 -11.82 11.04
C SER A 23 -2.26 -11.41 10.26
N THR A 24 -2.16 -10.12 9.92
CA THR A 24 -1.02 -9.53 9.20
C THR A 24 -0.31 -8.47 10.04
N GLU A 25 1.02 -8.42 9.91
CA GLU A 25 1.86 -7.43 10.59
C GLU A 25 2.10 -6.21 9.68
N ILE A 26 2.07 -5.01 10.26
CA ILE A 26 2.48 -3.78 9.57
C ILE A 26 3.94 -3.52 9.92
N THR A 27 4.82 -3.65 8.94
CA THR A 27 6.26 -3.39 9.09
C THR A 27 6.57 -1.93 8.77
N VAL A 28 7.36 -1.28 9.63
CA VAL A 28 7.92 0.05 9.35
C VAL A 28 9.24 -0.12 8.63
N LEU A 29 9.34 0.40 7.41
CA LEU A 29 10.59 0.40 6.65
C LEU A 29 11.53 1.50 7.17
N SER A 30 12.83 1.18 7.22
CA SER A 30 13.90 2.13 7.53
C SER A 30 14.17 3.10 6.37
N GLU A 31 13.77 2.73 5.16
CA GLU A 31 13.91 3.57 3.96
C GLU A 31 12.53 4.09 3.49
N SER A 32 12.57 5.05 2.57
CA SER A 32 11.34 5.57 1.94
C SER A 32 10.58 4.44 1.23
N ALA A 33 9.25 4.49 1.29
CA ALA A 33 8.35 3.60 0.56
C ALA A 33 7.53 4.39 -0.48
N ARG A 34 8.10 5.47 -1.04
CA ARG A 34 7.36 6.38 -1.94
C ARG A 34 7.15 5.80 -3.33
N SER A 35 7.98 4.84 -3.73
CA SER A 35 7.81 4.07 -4.96
C SER A 35 7.82 2.57 -4.70
N ALA A 36 7.25 1.79 -5.62
CA ALA A 36 7.29 0.34 -5.54
C ALA A 36 8.73 -0.21 -5.59
N ALA A 37 9.63 0.46 -6.33
CA ALA A 37 11.03 0.07 -6.40
C ALA A 37 11.76 0.29 -5.06
N GLU A 38 11.54 1.45 -4.43
CA GLU A 38 12.11 1.74 -3.09
C GLU A 38 11.60 0.74 -2.04
N ALA A 39 10.28 0.50 -2.01
CA ALA A 39 9.68 -0.43 -1.06
C ALA A 39 10.18 -1.87 -1.26
N ALA A 40 10.31 -2.32 -2.51
CA ALA A 40 10.83 -3.65 -2.83
C ALA A 40 12.30 -3.80 -2.42
N SER A 41 13.12 -2.78 -2.69
CA SER A 41 14.53 -2.75 -2.28
C SER A 41 14.66 -2.83 -0.76
N ALA A 42 13.89 -2.03 -0.02
CA ALA A 42 13.91 -2.02 1.44
C ALA A 42 13.46 -3.35 2.07
N LEU A 43 12.64 -4.13 1.36
CA LEU A 43 12.13 -5.43 1.80
C LEU A 43 12.97 -6.62 1.27
N GLY A 44 13.89 -6.40 0.34
CA GLY A 44 14.65 -7.47 -0.31
C GLY A 44 13.78 -8.41 -1.18
N ILE A 45 12.72 -7.87 -1.79
CA ILE A 45 11.76 -8.64 -2.60
C ILE A 45 11.70 -8.12 -4.04
N GLU A 46 11.00 -8.84 -4.90
CA GLU A 46 10.77 -8.38 -6.26
C GLU A 46 9.76 -7.23 -6.31
N VAL A 47 9.98 -6.23 -7.17
CA VAL A 47 9.04 -5.10 -7.39
C VAL A 47 7.62 -5.60 -7.72
N GLY A 48 7.51 -6.76 -8.36
CA GLY A 48 6.24 -7.37 -8.73
C GLY A 48 5.38 -7.79 -7.53
N GLN A 49 6.00 -7.98 -6.36
CA GLN A 49 5.36 -8.37 -5.12
C GLN A 49 4.83 -7.17 -4.33
N ILE A 50 5.17 -5.93 -4.73
CA ILE A 50 4.57 -4.72 -4.18
C ILE A 50 3.24 -4.47 -4.88
N ALA A 51 2.16 -4.25 -4.12
CA ALA A 51 0.88 -3.81 -4.66
C ALA A 51 0.75 -2.28 -4.56
N SER A 52 0.18 -1.65 -5.58
CA SER A 52 -0.17 -0.23 -5.61
C SER A 52 -1.69 -0.07 -5.67
N SER A 53 -2.21 0.78 -4.78
CA SER A 53 -3.63 1.16 -4.71
C SER A 53 -3.82 2.53 -5.36
N ILE A 54 -4.41 2.57 -6.56
CA ILE A 54 -4.58 3.79 -7.34
C ILE A 54 -6.07 4.08 -7.48
N ILE A 55 -6.46 5.32 -7.19
CA ILE A 55 -7.86 5.75 -7.27
C ILE A 55 -8.04 6.60 -8.53
N PHE A 56 -8.95 6.18 -9.40
CA PHE A 56 -9.40 6.94 -10.58
C PHE A 56 -10.79 7.49 -10.37
N LYS A 57 -11.08 8.63 -10.99
CA LYS A 57 -12.43 9.18 -11.07
C LYS A 57 -13.03 8.82 -12.42
N LEU A 58 -14.15 8.11 -12.41
CA LEU A 58 -14.88 7.74 -13.62
C LEU A 58 -15.67 8.93 -14.18
N SER A 59 -16.13 8.81 -15.42
CA SER A 59 -16.95 9.81 -16.10
C SER A 59 -18.28 10.06 -15.38
N ASP A 60 -18.83 9.04 -14.72
CA ASP A 60 -20.02 9.13 -13.87
C ASP A 60 -19.72 9.62 -12.44
N GLN A 61 -18.52 10.16 -12.22
CA GLN A 61 -18.02 10.73 -10.96
C GLN A 61 -17.84 9.72 -9.81
N LYS A 62 -18.00 8.42 -10.06
CA LYS A 62 -17.72 7.39 -9.06
C LYS A 62 -16.21 7.10 -8.95
N PRO A 63 -15.73 6.75 -7.75
CA PRO A 63 -14.34 6.31 -7.56
C PRO A 63 -14.16 4.87 -8.04
N LEU A 64 -13.07 4.61 -8.75
CA LEU A 64 -12.57 3.27 -9.06
C LEU A 64 -11.24 3.06 -8.34
N LEU A 65 -11.15 2.03 -7.51
CA LEU A 65 -9.89 1.57 -6.92
C LEU A 65 -9.30 0.46 -7.80
N VAL A 66 -8.09 0.68 -8.30
CA VAL A 66 -7.30 -0.34 -8.99
C VAL A 66 -6.17 -0.79 -8.06
N ILE A 67 -6.08 -2.09 -7.81
CA ILE A 67 -4.94 -2.72 -7.16
C ILE A 67 -4.08 -3.37 -8.26
N THR A 68 -2.82 -2.96 -8.38
CA THR A 68 -1.92 -3.48 -9.41
C THR A 68 -0.55 -3.87 -8.82
N SER A 69 0.13 -4.80 -9.49
CA SER A 69 1.54 -5.09 -9.21
C SER A 69 2.40 -3.86 -9.50
N GLY A 70 3.45 -3.63 -8.71
CA GLY A 70 4.41 -2.55 -8.88
C GLY A 70 5.21 -2.65 -10.18
N ARG A 71 5.21 -3.81 -10.85
CA ARG A 71 5.77 -3.98 -12.20
C ARG A 71 4.87 -3.44 -13.30
N HIS A 72 3.59 -3.24 -13.02
CA HIS A 72 2.62 -2.84 -14.03
C HIS A 72 2.27 -1.37 -13.89
N ARG A 73 2.20 -0.71 -15.04
CA ARG A 73 1.57 0.60 -15.17
C ARG A 73 0.11 0.38 -15.54
N VAL A 74 -0.80 1.01 -14.80
CA VAL A 74 -2.22 1.02 -15.20
C VAL A 74 -2.32 1.80 -16.50
N ASP A 75 -2.91 1.19 -17.52
CA ASP A 75 -3.22 1.82 -18.79
C ASP A 75 -4.68 2.28 -18.74
N THR A 76 -4.90 3.59 -18.86
CA THR A 76 -6.20 4.26 -18.60
C THR A 76 -6.54 5.25 -19.68
#